data_AF-A0AAP2P471-F1
#
_entry.id   AF-A0AAP2P471-F1
#
_cell.length_a   1.000
_cell.length_b   1.000
_cell.length_c   1.000
_cell.angle_alpha   90.00
_cell.angle_beta   90.00
_cell.angle_gamma   90.00
#
_symmetry.space_group_name_H-M   'P 1'
#
loop_
_entity.id
_entity.type
_entity.pdbx_description
1 polymer ?
#
loop_
_entity_poly.entity_id
_entity_poly.type
_entity_poly.pdbx_seq_one_letter_code
_entity_poly.pdbx_strand_id
1 'polypeptide(L)' 'MTIEDTLLQRFGPLLSMAQLASVLDRSPDGLRVSLRTASEWAGRINKARLKIGRRVYFRTSQIAEVLSDESLYGTGN' A
#
# COMPACT_ATOMS: atom_id res chain seq x y z
N MET A 1 15.53 -7.75 -10.22
CA MET A 1 14.99 -7.54 -8.86
C MET A 1 13.64 -6.89 -9.01
N THR A 2 12.56 -7.52 -8.54
CA THR A 2 11.21 -6.97 -8.68
C THR A 2 10.88 -6.02 -7.51
N ILE A 3 9.83 -5.21 -7.66
CA ILE A 3 9.30 -4.39 -6.55
C ILE A 3 8.89 -5.30 -5.38
N GLU A 4 8.26 -6.44 -5.69
CA GLU A 4 7.87 -7.43 -4.69
C GLU A 4 9.06 -7.96 -3.90
N ASP A 5 10.14 -8.39 -4.58
CA ASP A 5 11.37 -8.87 -3.92
C ASP A 5 11.93 -7.82 -2.95
N THR A 6 11.95 -6.56 -3.38
CA THR A 6 12.48 -5.44 -2.58
C THR A 6 11.64 -5.21 -1.34
N LEU A 7 10.31 -5.22 -1.46
CA LEU A 7 9.40 -5.03 -0.34
C LEU A 7 9.43 -6.23 0.62
N LEU A 8 9.50 -7.45 0.09
CA LEU A 8 9.62 -8.68 0.88
C LEU A 8 10.91 -8.71 1.69
N GLN A 9 12.05 -8.36 1.08
CA GLN A 9 13.33 -8.33 1.80
C GLN A 9 13.34 -7.27 2.90
N ARG A 10 12.72 -6.11 2.67
CA ARG A 10 12.76 -4.99 3.62
C ARG A 10 11.75 -5.11 4.76
N PHE A 11 10.56 -5.64 4.48
CA PHE A 11 9.44 -5.60 5.42
C PHE A 11 8.76 -6.94 5.67
N GLY A 12 9.10 -7.97 4.89
CA GLY A 12 8.44 -9.27 4.93
C GLY A 12 7.12 -9.30 4.16
N PRO A 13 6.30 -10.35 4.36
CA PRO A 13 5.08 -10.58 3.59
C PRO A 13 3.92 -9.63 3.93
N LEU A 14 4.04 -8.87 5.03
CA LEU A 14 2.99 -7.98 5.53
C LEU A 14 3.57 -6.60 5.86
N LEU A 15 2.98 -5.57 5.25
CA LEU A 15 3.26 -4.17 5.55
C LEU A 15 2.29 -3.65 6.60
N SER A 16 2.79 -3.03 7.65
CA SER A 16 1.98 -2.17 8.52
C SER A 16 1.59 -0.87 7.81
N MET A 17 0.59 -0.16 8.33
CA MET A 17 0.21 1.17 7.83
C MET A 17 1.39 2.14 7.74
N ALA A 18 2.29 2.13 8.73
CA ALA A 18 3.45 3.01 8.76
C ALA A 18 4.49 2.64 7.69
N GLN A 19 4.72 1.33 7.47
CA GLN A 19 5.62 0.86 6.41
C GLN A 19 5.05 1.16 5.02
N LEU A 20 3.75 0.94 4.80
CA LEU A 20 3.11 1.31 3.54
C LEU A 20 3.19 2.82 3.28
N ALA A 21 3.01 3.64 4.31
CA ALA A 21 3.17 5.09 4.22
C ALA A 21 4.61 5.48 3.83
N SER A 22 5.61 4.82 4.42
CA SER A 22 7.03 5.01 4.04
C SER A 22 7.34 4.57 2.61
N VAL A 23 6.67 3.53 2.08
CA VAL A 23 6.84 3.10 0.67
C VAL A 23 6.26 4.12 -0.29
N LEU A 24 5.13 4.73 0.07
CA LEU A 24 4.41 5.70 -0.75
C LEU A 24 4.87 7.16 -0.56
N ASP A 25 5.90 7.37 0.26
CA ASP A 25 6.38 8.69 0.68
C ASP A 25 5.26 9.62 1.18
N ARG A 26 4.36 9.07 2.01
CA ARG A 26 3.25 9.82 2.64
C ARG A 26 3.30 9.72 4.16
N SER A 27 2.68 10.68 4.83
CA SER A 27 2.42 10.55 6.25
C SER A 27 1.40 9.44 6.53
N PRO A 28 1.53 8.65 7.62
CA PRO A 28 0.57 7.59 7.95
C PRO A 28 -0.86 8.09 8.10
N ASP A 29 -1.05 9.32 8.61
CA ASP A 29 -2.38 9.91 8.79
C ASP A 29 -2.96 10.44 7.47
N GLY A 30 -2.12 11.07 6.63
CA GLY A 30 -2.53 11.45 5.28
C GLY A 30 -2.93 10.24 4.43
N LEU A 31 -2.16 9.14 4.53
CA LEU A 31 -2.50 7.88 3.89
C LEU A 31 -3.83 7.32 4.38
N ARG A 32 -4.09 7.37 5.70
CA ARG A 32 -5.38 6.93 6.27
C ARG A 32 -6.57 7.71 5.68
N VAL A 33 -6.42 9.02 5.49
CA VAL A 33 -7.45 9.85 4.86
C VAL A 33 -7.63 9.45 3.40
N SER A 34 -6.54 9.34 2.63
CA SER A 34 -6.61 8.93 1.22
C SER A 34 -7.27 7.56 1.03
N LEU A 35 -7.01 6.61 1.93
CA LEU A 35 -7.59 5.26 1.87
C LEU A 35 -9.07 5.21 2.29
N ARG A 36 -9.62 6.29 2.87
CA ARG A 36 -11.06 6.41 3.15
C ARG A 36 -11.82 6.99 1.96
N THR A 37 -11.16 7.78 1.12
CA THR A 37 -11.78 8.35 -0.09
C THR A 37 -12.06 7.24 -1.11
N ALA A 38 -13.25 7.29 -1.71
CA ALA A 38 -13.64 6.38 -2.79
C ALA A 38 -12.90 6.73 -4.08
N SER A 39 -11.67 6.26 -4.21
CA SER A 39 -10.89 6.29 -5.45
C SER A 39 -10.54 4.88 -5.89
N GLU A 40 -10.30 4.68 -7.19
CA GLU A 40 -9.90 3.38 -7.72
C GLU A 40 -8.59 2.90 -7.08
N TRP A 41 -7.60 3.80 -6.95
CA TRP A 41 -6.35 3.54 -6.26
C TRP A 41 -6.56 3.11 -4.80
N ALA A 42 -7.38 3.84 -4.03
CA ALA A 42 -7.68 3.47 -2.64
C ALA A 42 -8.41 2.13 -2.56
N GLY A 43 -9.30 1.83 -3.50
CA GLY A 43 -9.99 0.55 -3.61
C GLY A 43 -9.00 -0.61 -3.79
N ARG A 44 -8.01 -0.45 -4.68
CA ARG A 44 -6.97 -1.47 -4.93
C ARG A 44 -6.07 -1.68 -3.71
N ILE A 45 -5.59 -0.62 -3.06
CA ILE A 45 -4.81 -0.74 -1.82
C ILE A 45 -5.65 -1.38 -0.70
N ASN A 46 -6.92 -1.03 -0.57
CA ASN A 46 -7.81 -1.62 0.43
C ASN A 46 -8.11 -3.10 0.18
N LYS A 47 -8.07 -3.59 -1.06
CA LYS A 47 -8.14 -5.04 -1.36
C LYS A 47 -6.94 -5.81 -0.78
N ALA A 48 -5.77 -5.17 -0.70
CA ALA A 48 -4.58 -5.75 -0.08
C ALA A 48 -4.64 -5.81 1.45
N ARG A 49 -5.63 -5.14 2.07
CA ARG A 49 -5.75 -5.00 3.52
C ARG A 49 -6.06 -6.35 4.19
N LEU A 50 -5.34 -6.64 5.26
CA LEU A 50 -5.53 -7.79 6.13
C LEU A 50 -5.62 -7.34 7.59
N LYS A 51 -6.71 -7.65 8.27
CA LYS A 51 -6.88 -7.36 9.69
C LYS A 51 -6.50 -8.58 10.52
N ILE A 52 -5.51 -8.44 11.41
CA ILE A 52 -5.07 -9.47 12.34
C ILE A 52 -5.24 -8.92 13.75
N GLY A 53 -6.25 -9.42 14.47
CA GLY A 53 -6.66 -8.87 15.76
C GLY A 53 -7.03 -7.39 15.67
N ARG A 54 -6.35 -6.54 16.44
CA ARG A 54 -6.54 -5.07 16.46
C ARG A 54 -5.67 -4.33 15.44
N ARG A 55 -4.79 -5.03 14.72
CA ARG A 55 -3.85 -4.42 13.77
C ARG A 55 -4.30 -4.62 12.34
N VAL A 56 -3.98 -3.63 11.51
CA VAL A 56 -4.18 -3.67 10.06
C VAL A 56 -2.82 -3.78 9.39
N TYR A 57 -2.73 -4.76 8.51
CA TYR A 57 -1.60 -5.02 7.63
C TYR A 57 -2.05 -4.97 6.18
N PHE A 58 -1.09 -5.01 5.26
CA PHE A 58 -1.30 -5.08 3.83
C PHE A 58 -0.39 -6.17 3.25
N ARG A 59 -0.93 -7.03 2.37
CA ARG A 59 -0.12 -8.09 1.75
C ARG A 59 0.89 -7.47 0.80
N THR A 60 2.17 -7.80 0.98
CA THR A 60 3.25 -7.22 0.19
C THR A 60 3.12 -7.53 -1.29
N SER A 61 2.75 -8.76 -1.67
CA SER A 61 2.54 -9.17 -3.06
C SER A 61 1.48 -8.31 -3.75
N GLN A 62 0.32 -8.15 -3.11
CA GLN A 62 -0.79 -7.35 -3.65
C GLN A 62 -0.43 -5.85 -3.72
N ILE A 63 0.36 -5.33 -2.77
CA ILE A 63 0.84 -3.95 -2.83
C ILE A 63 1.84 -3.78 -3.99
N ALA A 64 2.73 -4.75 -4.20
CA ALA A 64 3.68 -4.73 -5.31
C ALA A 64 2.98 -4.74 -6.67
N GLU A 65 1.91 -5.52 -6.82
CA GLU A 65 1.06 -5.50 -8.02
C GLU A 65 0.47 -4.11 -8.27
N VAL A 66 -0.09 -3.47 -7.24
CA VAL A 66 -0.66 -2.11 -7.36
C VAL A 66 0.40 -1.07 -7.72
N LEU A 67 1.61 -1.18 -7.17
CA LEU A 67 2.71 -0.25 -7.46
C LEU A 67 3.31 -0.45 -8.86
N SER A 68 3.26 -1.68 -9.38
CA SER A 68 3.72 -2.00 -10.73
C SER A 68 2.73 -1.55 -11.80
N ASP A 69 1.47 -1.27 -11.43
CA ASP A 69 0.47 -0.74 -12.33
C ASP A 69 0.60 0.79 -12.43
N GLU A 70 1.41 1.22 -13.39
CA GLU A 70 1.79 2.62 -13.66
C GLU A 70 0.59 3.52 -14.00
N SER A 71 -0.55 2.94 -14.39
CA SER A 71 -1.78 3.65 -14.75
C SER A 71 -2.50 4.34 -13.58
N LEU A 72 -2.11 4.03 -12.33
CA LEU A 72 -2.79 4.47 -11.11
C LEU A 72 -2.15 5.64 -10.40
N TYR A 73 -0.96 6.06 -10.83
CA TYR A 73 -0.38 7.33 -10.43
C TYR A 73 -1.12 8.41 -11.20
N GLY A 74 -2.35 8.71 -10.75
CA GLY A 74 -3.05 9.92 -11.12
C GLY A 74 -2.09 11.08 -10.85
N THR A 75 -1.42 11.52 -11.92
CA THR A 75 -0.65 12.75 -11.94
C THR A 75 -1.69 13.82 -11.69
N GLY A 76 -1.79 14.27 -10.44
CA GLY A 76 -2.49 15.49 -10.11
C GLY A 76 -1.73 16.60 -10.81
N ASN A 77 -2.20 16.94 -12.00
CA ASN A 77 -1.93 18.19 -12.68
C ASN A 77 -3.29 18.87 -12.91
#